data_AF-A0A1J9R8I3-F1
#
_entry.id   AF-A0A1J9R8I3-F1
#
_cell.length_a   1.000
_cell.length_b   1.000
_cell.length_c   1.000
_cell.angle_alpha   90.00
_cell.angle_beta   90.00
_cell.angle_gamma   90.00
#
_symmetry.space_group_name_H-M   'P 1'
#
loop_
_entity.id
_entity.type
_entity.pdbx_description
1 polymer ?
#
loop_
_entity_poly.entity_id
_entity_poly.type
_entity_poly.pdbx_seq_one_letter_code
_entity_poly.pdbx_strand_id
1 'polypeptide(L)'
;MASSSSSRQRSFDSLASSSSSMQSDSSAKRIRLEPAHFDDDDAHVLTCHSLEHSMRLAAEHDEARLQEIEQEEDEELQASSVRYVIDSDSLQQEARPQEPLQVEQMQPRDKSREEYVHALQLGYNQLIDVVLRDVQKATDALVGSKLASVRKICYDILASTENCVLHAVLDGNLAWDAEHDVATGQALDRLRRQAQHQPCVYQRVLVDELCQSPTPAELFDVIEGLRRYARTGEWSLAVQVDAHRQPDRWNESLSKAGRRKYLAAAASPYGPPSPARLAELEMFCQRLHARLDRIAAADWHEPLRFPLVDVAYTVNYEARLAANAQHASPRGFLLNLVEAMCAVLFPQSRYRARQFPVYLVFEPQQAVMADLLVGQLAQGLAATGGGTAYWPTDLLHGSAMQVDDKNWPRYEKWAVDHSPYVANCRADSPRQSEELDRIKRVIEAKKREMFELKKEYNEGQLQMRLAARDITRRVARCNRYQF
;
A
#
# COMPACT_ATOMS: atom_id res chain seq x y z
N MET A 1 79.22 7.10 24.30
CA MET A 1 78.07 8.02 24.15
C MET A 1 76.95 7.50 25.04
N ALA A 2 76.27 8.42 25.71
CA ALA A 2 75.63 8.26 27.02
C ALA A 2 74.53 7.18 27.12
N SER A 3 74.70 6.36 28.16
CA SER A 3 73.72 5.78 29.11
C SER A 3 72.55 6.74 29.42
N SER A 4 71.35 6.40 29.90
CA SER A 4 70.81 5.26 30.65
C SER A 4 69.42 5.68 31.17
N SER A 5 68.55 4.69 31.44
CA SER A 5 67.58 4.64 32.55
C SER A 5 66.49 5.71 32.71
N SER A 6 65.24 5.27 32.86
CA SER A 6 64.63 5.11 34.20
C SER A 6 63.10 5.06 34.11
N SER A 7 62.57 4.02 34.73
CA SER A 7 61.22 3.89 35.26
C SER A 7 60.80 5.06 36.15
N ARG A 8 59.49 5.33 36.20
CA ARG A 8 58.82 5.86 37.41
C ARG A 8 57.32 5.55 37.41
N GLN A 9 56.96 4.62 38.30
CA GLN A 9 55.65 4.52 38.92
C GLN A 9 55.30 5.79 39.69
N ARG A 10 54.02 6.16 39.72
CA ARG A 10 53.41 6.88 40.84
C ARG A 10 52.02 6.30 41.13
N SER A 11 51.95 5.64 42.29
CA SER A 11 50.79 5.50 43.14
C SER A 11 50.38 6.85 43.73
N PHE A 12 49.09 7.09 43.96
CA PHE A 12 48.61 7.70 45.20
C PHE A 12 47.12 7.38 45.41
N ASP A 13 46.86 6.85 46.59
CA ASP A 13 45.56 6.58 47.19
C ASP A 13 44.88 7.85 47.73
N SER A 14 43.56 7.73 47.88
CA SER A 14 42.80 8.10 49.09
C SER A 14 42.23 9.52 49.31
N LEU A 15 40.88 9.52 49.37
CA LEU A 15 40.01 10.02 50.45
C LEU A 15 39.21 11.34 50.29
N ALA A 16 37.93 11.16 50.62
CA ALA A 16 37.04 12.05 51.38
C ALA A 16 36.23 13.14 50.65
N SER A 17 34.99 12.76 50.37
CA SER A 17 33.74 13.38 50.86
C SER A 17 33.66 14.90 51.00
N SER A 18 32.70 15.52 50.30
CA SER A 18 31.72 16.42 50.92
C SER A 18 30.49 16.62 50.04
N SER A 19 29.35 16.43 50.70
CA SER A 19 27.97 16.73 50.35
C SER A 19 27.72 18.12 49.74
N SER A 20 26.87 18.19 48.73
CA SER A 20 25.96 19.33 48.55
C SER A 20 24.68 18.89 47.85
N SER A 21 23.64 18.81 48.67
CA SER A 21 22.22 18.86 48.35
C SER A 21 21.88 19.91 47.29
N MET A 22 21.28 19.48 46.18
CA MET A 22 20.27 20.28 45.48
C MET A 22 19.03 19.43 45.27
N GLN A 23 17.97 19.84 45.97
CA GLN A 23 16.60 19.43 45.76
C GLN A 23 16.13 19.99 44.42
N SER A 24 15.64 19.13 43.54
CA SER A 24 14.72 19.51 42.48
C SER A 24 13.53 18.56 42.54
N ASP A 25 12.43 19.09 43.09
CA ASP A 25 11.09 18.54 42.96
C ASP A 25 10.72 18.45 41.48
N SER A 26 10.53 17.23 40.98
CA SER A 26 9.68 16.98 39.82
C SER A 26 8.89 15.70 40.06
N SER A 27 7.72 15.85 40.67
CA SER A 27 6.75 14.79 40.89
C SER A 27 6.10 14.37 39.57
N ALA A 28 6.81 13.59 38.75
CA ALA A 28 6.18 12.80 37.70
C ALA A 28 5.62 11.53 38.35
N LYS A 29 4.34 11.56 38.75
CA LYS A 29 3.60 10.37 39.14
C LYS A 29 3.53 9.43 37.94
N ARG A 30 4.44 8.45 37.89
CA ARG A 30 4.35 7.29 37.00
C ARG A 30 3.10 6.51 37.40
N ILE A 31 2.04 6.64 36.60
CA ILE A 31 0.86 5.78 36.71
C ILE A 31 1.32 4.39 36.28
N ARG A 32 1.51 3.49 37.25
CA ARG A 32 1.69 2.07 37.00
C ARG A 32 0.30 1.54 36.63
N LEU A 33 0.03 1.41 35.33
CA LEU A 33 -1.16 0.73 34.84
C LEU A 33 -1.04 -0.74 35.25
N GLU A 34 -1.93 -1.20 36.13
CA GLU A 34 -2.08 -2.64 36.33
C GLU A 34 -2.62 -3.26 35.03
N PRO A 35 -2.14 -4.45 34.64
CA PRO A 35 -2.66 -5.14 33.48
C PRO A 35 -4.16 -5.36 33.65
N ALA A 36 -4.94 -4.93 32.66
CA ALA A 36 -6.37 -5.15 32.63
C ALA A 36 -6.63 -6.66 32.77
N HIS A 37 -7.26 -7.04 33.86
CA HIS A 37 -7.82 -8.38 34.02
C HIS A 37 -9.05 -8.41 33.11
N PHE A 38 -8.89 -9.00 31.93
CA PHE A 38 -10.01 -9.31 31.05
C PHE A 38 -10.66 -10.58 31.60
N ASP A 39 -11.92 -10.47 32.00
CA ASP A 39 -12.76 -11.63 32.34
C ASP A 39 -12.93 -12.47 31.06
N ASP A 40 -12.35 -13.67 31.06
CA ASP A 40 -12.28 -14.60 29.91
C ASP A 40 -13.65 -15.21 29.50
N ASP A 41 -14.74 -14.85 30.18
CA ASP A 41 -16.04 -15.51 29.99
C ASP A 41 -16.92 -14.93 28.85
N ASP A 42 -16.56 -13.79 28.24
CA ASP A 42 -17.29 -13.20 27.10
C ASP A 42 -16.60 -13.41 25.73
N ALA A 43 -15.51 -14.19 25.67
CA ALA A 43 -14.70 -14.36 24.45
C ALA A 43 -15.29 -15.34 23.41
N HIS A 44 -16.48 -15.92 23.63
CA HIS A 44 -16.96 -17.06 22.84
C HIS A 44 -18.21 -16.85 21.95
N VAL A 45 -18.60 -15.60 21.62
CA VAL A 45 -19.71 -15.35 20.68
C VAL A 45 -19.32 -14.40 19.53
N LEU A 46 -18.09 -14.48 19.02
CA LEU A 46 -17.65 -13.75 17.80
C LEU A 46 -17.31 -14.65 16.62
N THR A 47 -17.75 -15.91 16.63
CA THR A 47 -17.52 -16.83 15.53
C THR A 47 -18.81 -17.08 14.77
N CYS A 48 -18.78 -16.76 13.47
CA CYS A 48 -19.77 -17.00 12.41
C CYS A 48 -20.91 -15.98 12.25
N HIS A 49 -21.54 -15.44 13.31
CA HIS A 49 -22.56 -14.39 13.13
C HIS A 49 -21.98 -13.00 12.78
N SER A 50 -20.73 -12.73 13.14
CA SER A 50 -20.03 -11.49 12.77
C SER A 50 -19.71 -11.44 11.28
N LEU A 51 -19.45 -12.57 10.63
CA LEU A 51 -19.07 -12.59 9.21
C LEU A 51 -20.26 -12.27 8.29
N GLU A 52 -21.44 -12.85 8.54
CA GLU A 52 -22.65 -12.52 7.77
C GLU A 52 -23.13 -11.08 8.02
N HIS A 53 -22.99 -10.57 9.25
CA HIS A 53 -23.32 -9.18 9.55
C HIS A 53 -22.29 -8.22 8.94
N SER A 54 -20.99 -8.54 9.01
CA SER A 54 -19.92 -7.80 8.33
C SER A 54 -20.05 -7.85 6.81
N MET A 55 -20.54 -8.94 6.22
CA MET A 55 -20.77 -9.04 4.77
C MET A 55 -21.99 -8.24 4.30
N ARG A 56 -23.07 -8.18 5.08
CA ARG A 56 -24.22 -7.30 4.77
C ARG A 56 -23.89 -5.82 5.01
N LEU A 57 -23.20 -5.53 6.11
CA LEU A 57 -22.67 -4.20 6.35
C LEU A 57 -21.67 -3.82 5.27
N ALA A 58 -20.85 -4.74 4.74
CA ALA A 58 -19.90 -4.46 3.66
C ALA A 58 -20.58 -3.93 2.40
N ALA A 59 -21.73 -4.49 1.98
CA ALA A 59 -22.41 -3.98 0.78
C ALA A 59 -22.96 -2.56 0.96
N GLU A 60 -23.66 -2.27 2.07
CA GLU A 60 -24.17 -0.92 2.36
C GLU A 60 -23.02 0.06 2.65
N HIS A 61 -21.97 -0.43 3.31
CA HIS A 61 -20.71 0.28 3.54
C HIS A 61 -20.06 0.68 2.22
N ASP A 62 -19.95 -0.26 1.29
CA ASP A 62 -19.32 -0.07 -0.01
C ASP A 62 -20.12 0.91 -0.86
N GLU A 63 -21.45 0.79 -0.92
CA GLU A 63 -22.27 1.74 -1.66
C GLU A 63 -22.15 3.17 -1.11
N ALA A 64 -22.29 3.35 0.21
CA ALA A 64 -22.13 4.67 0.83
C ALA A 64 -20.72 5.22 0.61
N ARG A 65 -19.69 4.37 0.66
CA ARG A 65 -18.31 4.77 0.46
C ARG A 65 -18.01 5.14 -0.99
N LEU A 66 -18.56 4.39 -1.95
CA LEU A 66 -18.48 4.68 -3.37
C LEU A 66 -19.09 6.05 -3.68
N GLN A 67 -20.27 6.36 -3.13
CA GLN A 67 -20.90 7.66 -3.29
C GLN A 67 -20.03 8.83 -2.77
N GLU A 68 -19.34 8.65 -1.64
CA GLU A 68 -18.41 9.67 -1.13
C GLU A 68 -17.21 9.88 -2.06
N ILE A 69 -16.69 8.79 -2.65
CA ILE A 69 -15.55 8.85 -3.57
C ILE A 69 -15.98 9.52 -4.88
N GLU A 70 -17.13 9.14 -5.44
CA GLU A 70 -17.69 9.76 -6.64
C GLU A 70 -17.94 11.25 -6.45
N GLN A 71 -18.52 11.65 -5.32
CA GLN A 71 -18.73 13.06 -5.00
C GLN A 71 -17.39 13.84 -4.93
N GLU A 72 -16.39 13.28 -4.26
CA GLU A 72 -15.07 13.92 -4.18
C GLU A 72 -14.39 14.02 -5.56
N GLU A 73 -14.50 12.96 -6.36
CA GLU A 73 -13.99 12.94 -7.74
C GLU A 73 -14.66 14.04 -8.60
N ASP A 74 -15.98 14.21 -8.48
CA ASP A 74 -16.71 15.27 -9.18
C ASP A 74 -16.32 16.68 -8.70
N GLU A 75 -16.13 16.88 -7.39
CA GLU A 75 -15.64 18.15 -6.83
C GLU A 75 -14.22 18.49 -7.33
N GLU A 76 -13.35 17.48 -7.42
CA GLU A 76 -11.99 17.60 -7.95
C GLU A 76 -12.00 17.96 -9.44
N LEU A 77 -12.88 17.33 -10.21
CA LEU A 77 -13.09 17.62 -11.63
C LEU A 77 -13.62 19.03 -11.85
N GLN A 78 -14.57 19.49 -11.03
CA GLN A 78 -15.06 20.86 -11.07
C GLN A 78 -13.97 21.87 -10.73
N ALA A 79 -13.12 21.57 -9.74
CA ALA A 79 -11.94 22.39 -9.43
C ALA A 79 -10.92 22.40 -10.58
N SER A 80 -10.87 21.33 -11.38
CA SER A 80 -10.02 21.22 -12.58
C SER A 80 -10.55 21.97 -13.81
N SER A 81 -11.76 22.55 -13.76
CA SER A 81 -12.36 23.33 -14.87
C SER A 81 -11.59 24.60 -15.27
N VAL A 82 -10.48 24.88 -14.59
CA VAL A 82 -9.38 25.69 -15.13
C VAL A 82 -8.89 25.01 -16.42
N ARG A 83 -9.44 25.44 -17.56
CA ARG A 83 -9.02 25.05 -18.91
C ARG A 83 -7.50 24.90 -18.93
N TYR A 84 -7.01 23.66 -19.00
CA TYR A 84 -5.59 23.35 -19.13
C TYR A 84 -5.09 23.88 -20.47
N VAL A 85 -4.83 25.18 -20.54
CA VAL A 85 -4.00 25.78 -21.57
C VAL A 85 -2.58 25.44 -21.12
N ILE A 86 -2.13 24.24 -21.50
CA ILE A 86 -0.75 23.83 -21.32
C ILE A 86 0.10 24.89 -22.01
N ASP A 87 0.86 25.63 -21.22
CA ASP A 87 1.77 26.64 -21.73
C ASP A 87 2.80 25.91 -22.61
N SER A 88 2.89 26.29 -23.88
CA SER A 88 3.78 25.64 -24.84
C SER A 88 5.25 25.70 -24.39
N ASP A 89 5.59 26.65 -23.53
CA ASP A 89 6.94 26.82 -22.99
C ASP A 89 7.29 25.77 -21.93
N SER A 90 6.30 25.15 -21.27
CA SER A 90 6.54 24.06 -20.30
C SER A 90 7.05 22.76 -20.97
N LEU A 91 6.85 22.61 -22.28
CA LEU A 91 7.25 21.44 -23.08
C LEU A 91 8.71 21.49 -23.54
N GLN A 92 9.47 22.53 -23.22
CA GLN A 92 10.90 22.60 -23.56
C GLN A 92 11.81 21.85 -22.56
N GLN A 93 11.26 20.99 -21.70
CA GLN A 93 12.12 20.08 -20.94
C GLN A 93 12.82 19.14 -21.91
N GLU A 94 14.16 19.21 -21.96
CA GLU A 94 14.96 18.35 -22.82
C GLU A 94 14.58 16.89 -22.59
N ALA A 95 14.14 16.22 -23.66
CA ALA A 95 13.93 14.78 -23.66
C ALA A 95 15.21 14.11 -23.16
N ARG A 96 15.12 13.48 -22.00
CA ARG A 96 16.28 12.83 -21.37
C ARG A 96 16.05 11.34 -21.42
N PRO A 97 16.68 10.61 -22.37
CA PRO A 97 16.61 9.17 -22.38
C PRO A 97 17.15 8.68 -21.04
N GLN A 98 16.27 8.08 -20.25
CA GLN A 98 16.67 7.51 -18.97
C GLN A 98 17.35 6.16 -19.21
N GLU A 99 18.33 5.86 -18.36
CA GLU A 99 18.93 4.54 -18.33
C GLU A 99 17.89 3.50 -17.87
N PRO A 100 17.98 2.26 -18.35
CA PRO A 100 17.11 1.19 -17.90
C PRO A 100 17.30 0.92 -16.41
N LEU A 101 16.29 0.33 -15.78
CA LEU A 101 16.31 -0.05 -14.38
C LEU A 101 17.49 -0.99 -14.07
N GLN A 102 18.35 -0.57 -13.15
CA GLN A 102 19.51 -1.34 -12.70
C GLN A 102 19.10 -2.32 -11.59
N VAL A 103 18.33 -3.36 -11.95
CA VAL A 103 17.71 -4.31 -11.01
C VAL A 103 18.72 -5.04 -10.12
N GLU A 104 19.96 -5.20 -10.58
CA GLU A 104 21.02 -5.90 -9.87
C GLU A 104 21.54 -5.12 -8.66
N GLN A 105 21.31 -3.80 -8.62
CA GLN A 105 21.70 -2.93 -7.51
C GLN A 105 20.63 -2.87 -6.41
N MET A 106 19.43 -3.38 -6.69
CA MET A 106 18.34 -3.37 -5.73
C MET A 106 18.61 -4.39 -4.64
N GLN A 107 18.74 -3.91 -3.41
CA GLN A 107 18.83 -4.77 -2.23
C GLN A 107 17.55 -4.58 -1.44
N PRO A 108 16.72 -5.63 -1.26
CA PRO A 108 15.54 -5.51 -0.44
C PRO A 108 16.02 -5.15 0.95
N ARG A 109 15.59 -4.00 1.41
CA ARG A 109 15.86 -3.59 2.77
C ARG A 109 15.23 -4.65 3.70
N ASP A 110 14.01 -5.07 3.45
CA ASP A 110 13.23 -5.94 4.34
C ASP A 110 12.89 -7.32 3.78
N LYS A 111 12.79 -8.31 4.67
CA LYS A 111 12.41 -9.69 4.32
C LYS A 111 11.05 -9.78 3.64
N SER A 112 10.10 -8.93 4.02
CA SER A 112 8.77 -8.88 3.41
C SER A 112 8.77 -8.32 1.99
N ARG A 113 9.90 -7.78 1.50
CA ARG A 113 10.08 -7.29 0.12
C ARG A 113 11.05 -8.14 -0.69
N GLU A 114 11.76 -9.08 -0.06
CA GLU A 114 12.72 -9.97 -0.76
C GLU A 114 12.08 -10.68 -1.94
N GLU A 115 10.84 -11.16 -1.80
CA GLU A 115 10.13 -11.83 -2.91
C GLU A 115 9.87 -10.88 -4.08
N TYR A 116 9.51 -9.62 -3.83
CA TYR A 116 9.21 -8.64 -4.88
C TYR A 116 10.48 -8.21 -5.60
N VAL A 117 11.55 -7.92 -4.85
CA VAL A 117 12.84 -7.54 -5.45
C VAL A 117 13.42 -8.70 -6.26
N HIS A 118 13.40 -9.92 -5.72
CA HIS A 118 13.83 -11.11 -6.45
C HIS A 118 13.00 -11.35 -7.71
N ALA A 119 11.67 -11.20 -7.62
CA ALA A 119 10.80 -11.32 -8.79
C ALA A 119 11.12 -10.26 -9.85
N LEU A 120 11.37 -9.01 -9.44
CA LEU A 120 11.75 -7.91 -10.34
C LEU A 120 13.11 -8.16 -11.02
N GLN A 121 14.07 -8.75 -10.32
CA GLN A 121 15.35 -9.15 -10.90
C GLN A 121 15.18 -10.19 -12.03
N LEU A 122 14.14 -11.03 -11.96
CA LEU A 122 13.80 -11.97 -13.04
C LEU A 122 13.06 -11.29 -14.21
N GLY A 123 12.40 -10.17 -13.97
CA GLY A 123 11.68 -9.38 -14.97
C GLY A 123 10.37 -8.80 -14.44
N TYR A 124 9.81 -7.82 -15.16
CA TYR A 124 8.55 -7.18 -14.74
C TYR A 124 7.39 -8.18 -14.67
N ASN A 125 7.34 -9.15 -15.58
CA ASN A 125 6.28 -10.15 -15.60
C ASN A 125 6.24 -11.00 -14.33
N GLN A 126 7.40 -11.35 -13.79
CA GLN A 126 7.50 -12.13 -12.56
C GLN A 126 7.08 -11.28 -11.36
N LEU A 127 7.48 -10.01 -11.30
CA LEU A 127 6.98 -9.09 -10.26
C LEU A 127 5.46 -8.97 -10.32
N ILE A 128 4.89 -8.78 -11.52
CA ILE A 128 3.44 -8.68 -11.73
C ILE A 128 2.73 -9.94 -11.22
N ASP A 129 3.26 -11.13 -11.48
CA ASP A 129 2.66 -12.37 -11.01
C ASP A 129 2.59 -12.46 -9.49
N VAL A 130 3.68 -12.10 -8.81
CA VAL A 130 3.74 -12.11 -7.35
C VAL A 130 2.79 -11.05 -6.77
N VAL A 131 2.77 -9.85 -7.33
CA VAL A 131 1.91 -8.77 -6.85
C VAL A 131 0.43 -9.08 -7.09
N LEU A 132 0.04 -9.53 -8.28
CA LEU A 132 -1.36 -9.85 -8.57
C LEU A 132 -1.87 -11.02 -7.72
N ARG A 133 -1.02 -12.00 -7.42
CA ARG A 133 -1.34 -13.07 -6.46
C ARG A 133 -1.66 -12.50 -5.08
N ASP A 134 -0.88 -11.52 -4.62
CA ASP A 134 -1.08 -10.95 -3.29
C ASP A 134 -2.27 -9.98 -3.25
N VAL A 135 -2.50 -9.23 -4.34
CA VAL A 135 -3.72 -8.41 -4.52
C VAL A 135 -4.96 -9.31 -4.50
N GLN A 136 -4.98 -10.44 -5.23
CA GLN A 136 -6.11 -11.39 -5.22
C GLN A 136 -6.38 -12.00 -3.84
N LYS A 137 -5.37 -12.10 -2.96
CA LYS A 137 -5.57 -12.56 -1.58
C LYS A 137 -6.12 -11.46 -0.68
N ALA A 138 -5.86 -10.20 -1.02
CA ALA A 138 -6.20 -9.04 -0.20
C ALA A 138 -7.55 -8.41 -0.59
N THR A 139 -7.96 -8.53 -1.85
CA THR A 139 -9.17 -7.91 -2.40
C THR A 139 -9.72 -8.71 -3.59
N ASP A 140 -11.03 -8.59 -3.82
CA ASP A 140 -11.70 -9.16 -5.00
C ASP A 140 -11.69 -8.21 -6.22
N ALA A 141 -10.95 -7.09 -6.17
CA ALA A 141 -10.89 -6.07 -7.25
C ALA A 141 -10.47 -6.62 -8.63
N LEU A 142 -9.93 -7.83 -8.71
CA LEU A 142 -9.52 -8.47 -9.96
C LEU A 142 -10.52 -9.53 -10.46
N VAL A 143 -11.61 -9.80 -9.73
CA VAL A 143 -12.62 -10.78 -10.11
C VAL A 143 -13.29 -10.36 -11.43
N GLY A 144 -13.34 -11.29 -12.39
CA GLY A 144 -13.92 -11.05 -13.73
C GLY A 144 -13.00 -10.34 -14.73
N SER A 145 -11.85 -9.84 -14.30
CA SER A 145 -10.89 -9.21 -15.20
C SER A 145 -10.11 -10.22 -16.05
N LYS A 146 -9.80 -9.85 -17.28
CA LYS A 146 -8.95 -10.66 -18.16
C LYS A 146 -7.49 -10.52 -17.72
N LEU A 147 -6.93 -11.56 -17.12
CA LEU A 147 -5.56 -11.55 -16.59
C LEU A 147 -4.51 -11.04 -17.59
N ALA A 148 -4.62 -11.40 -18.87
CA ALA A 148 -3.70 -10.92 -19.91
C ALA A 148 -3.73 -9.38 -20.08
N SER A 149 -4.91 -8.78 -20.02
CA SER A 149 -5.07 -7.32 -20.10
C SER A 149 -4.52 -6.64 -18.85
N VAL A 150 -4.85 -7.17 -17.67
CA VAL A 150 -4.33 -6.69 -16.38
C VAL A 150 -2.80 -6.70 -16.37
N ARG A 151 -2.19 -7.81 -16.80
CA ARG A 151 -0.72 -7.95 -16.89
C ARG A 151 -0.10 -6.93 -17.81
N LYS A 152 -0.68 -6.69 -18.99
CA LYS A 152 -0.18 -5.66 -19.92
C LYS A 152 -0.21 -4.28 -19.26
N ILE A 153 -1.33 -3.92 -18.63
CA ILE A 153 -1.47 -2.62 -17.97
C ILE A 153 -0.44 -2.47 -16.85
N CYS A 154 -0.29 -3.48 -15.97
CA CYS A 154 0.73 -3.46 -14.92
C CYS A 154 2.15 -3.36 -15.48
N TYR A 155 2.42 -4.02 -16.61
CA TYR A 155 3.71 -3.92 -17.28
C TYR A 155 3.99 -2.50 -17.75
N ASP A 156 3.01 -1.87 -18.42
CA ASP A 156 3.15 -0.50 -18.92
C ASP A 156 3.39 0.48 -17.76
N ILE A 157 2.69 0.29 -16.63
CA ILE A 157 2.90 1.07 -15.39
C ILE A 157 4.33 0.90 -14.86
N LEU A 158 4.80 -0.33 -14.66
CA LEU A 158 6.13 -0.59 -14.11
C LEU A 158 7.24 -0.08 -15.02
N ALA A 159 7.12 -0.30 -16.33
CA ALA A 159 8.14 0.10 -17.29
C ALA A 159 8.25 1.63 -17.39
N SER A 160 7.17 2.38 -17.19
CA SER A 160 7.14 3.85 -17.28
C SER A 160 7.30 4.58 -15.95
N THR A 161 7.28 3.88 -14.82
CA THR A 161 7.58 4.47 -13.51
C THR A 161 9.06 4.85 -13.43
N GLU A 162 9.36 6.04 -12.91
CA GLU A 162 10.73 6.51 -12.67
C GLU A 162 11.51 5.47 -11.84
N ASN A 163 12.66 5.02 -12.36
CA ASN A 163 13.37 3.85 -11.81
C ASN A 163 13.75 4.01 -10.33
N CYS A 164 14.23 5.21 -9.96
CA CYS A 164 14.58 5.55 -8.58
C CYS A 164 13.34 5.65 -7.66
N VAL A 165 12.20 6.10 -8.19
CA VAL A 165 10.93 6.13 -7.45
C VAL A 165 10.39 4.73 -7.24
N LEU A 166 10.42 3.86 -8.26
CA LEU A 166 10.04 2.45 -8.13
C LEU A 166 10.91 1.74 -7.09
N HIS A 167 12.22 2.01 -7.10
CA HIS A 167 13.14 1.51 -6.08
C HIS A 167 12.73 1.97 -4.68
N ALA A 168 12.52 3.27 -4.48
CA ALA A 168 12.16 3.84 -3.19
C ALA A 168 10.81 3.33 -2.66
N VAL A 169 9.84 3.07 -3.55
CA VAL A 169 8.55 2.46 -3.21
C VAL A 169 8.74 1.01 -2.72
N LEU A 170 9.58 0.23 -3.40
CA LEU A 170 9.90 -1.15 -3.00
C LEU A 170 10.74 -1.21 -1.72
N ASP A 171 11.60 -0.22 -1.53
CA ASP A 171 12.50 -0.10 -0.39
C ASP A 171 11.76 0.25 0.91
N GLY A 172 10.73 1.09 0.79
CA GLY A 172 9.68 1.25 1.79
C GLY A 172 9.52 2.64 2.37
N ASN A 173 10.51 3.53 2.26
CA ASN A 173 10.44 4.89 2.79
C ASN A 173 10.77 5.93 1.72
N LEU A 174 9.81 6.17 0.83
CA LEU A 174 9.94 7.16 -0.24
C LEU A 174 10.27 8.57 0.28
N ALA A 175 9.76 8.95 1.45
CA ALA A 175 10.05 10.27 2.02
C ALA A 175 11.54 10.42 2.38
N TRP A 176 12.15 9.35 2.91
CA TRP A 176 13.58 9.33 3.21
C TRP A 176 14.42 9.42 1.95
N ASP A 177 14.12 8.59 0.95
CA ASP A 177 14.89 8.56 -0.30
C ASP A 177 14.70 9.87 -1.09
N ALA A 178 13.53 10.52 -1.03
CA ALA A 178 13.31 11.84 -1.62
C ALA A 178 14.26 12.92 -1.07
N GLU A 179 14.66 12.80 0.19
CA GLU A 179 15.53 13.78 0.88
C GLU A 179 17.02 13.42 0.75
N HIS A 180 17.35 12.12 0.75
CA HIS A 180 18.73 11.63 0.83
C HIS A 180 19.30 11.09 -0.49
N ASP A 181 18.46 10.71 -1.45
CA ASP A 181 18.88 10.35 -2.79
C ASP A 181 18.53 11.46 -3.79
N VAL A 182 19.58 12.11 -4.31
CA VAL A 182 19.47 13.23 -5.26
C VAL A 182 18.70 12.80 -6.51
N ALA A 183 18.86 11.55 -6.98
CA ALA A 183 18.16 11.07 -8.16
C ALA A 183 16.65 10.96 -7.92
N THR A 184 16.25 10.34 -6.81
CA THR A 184 14.85 10.22 -6.38
C THR A 184 14.21 11.59 -6.18
N GLY A 185 14.85 12.51 -5.44
CA GLY A 185 14.33 13.86 -5.23
C GLY A 185 14.08 14.61 -6.53
N GLN A 186 15.05 14.58 -7.46
CA GLN A 186 14.90 15.20 -8.78
C GLN A 186 13.80 14.56 -9.63
N ALA A 187 13.61 13.24 -9.54
CA ALA A 187 12.53 12.55 -10.23
C ALA A 187 11.16 12.97 -9.68
N LEU A 188 10.99 12.99 -8.36
CA LEU A 188 9.75 13.42 -7.72
C LEU A 188 9.40 14.88 -8.04
N ASP A 189 10.38 15.78 -8.14
CA ASP A 189 10.14 17.17 -8.55
C ASP A 189 9.72 17.30 -10.02
N ARG A 190 10.20 16.41 -10.91
CA ARG A 190 9.70 16.32 -12.29
C ARG A 190 8.27 15.81 -12.31
N LEU A 191 8.01 14.69 -11.62
CA LEU A 191 6.67 14.11 -11.52
C LEU A 191 5.68 15.12 -10.95
N ARG A 192 6.06 15.88 -9.93
CA ARG A 192 5.23 16.93 -9.33
C ARG A 192 4.84 18.02 -10.32
N ARG A 193 5.80 18.51 -11.11
CA ARG A 193 5.51 19.51 -12.15
C ARG A 193 4.56 18.96 -13.21
N GLN A 194 4.77 17.73 -13.66
CA GLN A 194 3.91 17.13 -14.68
C GLN A 194 2.51 16.74 -14.15
N ALA A 195 2.42 16.33 -12.88
CA ALA A 195 1.15 15.99 -12.22
C ALA A 195 0.18 17.18 -12.08
N GLN A 196 0.65 18.41 -12.30
CA GLN A 196 -0.20 19.60 -12.42
C GLN A 196 -1.05 19.59 -13.70
N HIS A 197 -0.70 18.75 -14.68
CA HIS A 197 -1.33 18.74 -16.01
C HIS A 197 -1.79 17.36 -16.46
N GLN A 198 -1.46 16.32 -15.69
CA GLN A 198 -1.69 14.93 -16.04
C GLN A 198 -2.18 14.17 -14.79
N PRO A 199 -3.19 13.29 -14.94
CA PRO A 199 -3.61 12.43 -13.85
C PRO A 199 -2.45 11.59 -13.32
N CYS A 200 -2.45 11.33 -12.01
CA CYS A 200 -1.35 10.64 -11.37
C CYS A 200 -1.84 9.74 -10.23
N VAL A 201 -0.97 8.81 -9.85
CA VAL A 201 -1.05 8.13 -8.56
C VAL A 201 -0.02 8.79 -7.66
N TYR A 202 -0.45 9.10 -6.44
CA TYR A 202 0.41 9.67 -5.41
C TYR A 202 0.49 8.74 -4.20
N GLN A 203 1.58 8.89 -3.46
CA GLN A 203 1.79 8.25 -2.16
C GLN A 203 1.92 9.34 -1.10
N ARG A 204 1.18 9.18 0.00
CA ARG A 204 1.38 9.93 1.24
C ARG A 204 2.12 9.04 2.23
N VAL A 205 3.13 9.59 2.89
CA VAL A 205 4.00 8.85 3.82
C VAL A 205 3.99 9.57 5.17
N LEU A 206 3.58 8.89 6.24
CA LEU A 206 3.56 9.44 7.59
C LEU A 206 4.96 9.41 8.21
N VAL A 207 5.61 10.56 8.30
CA VAL A 207 6.97 10.69 8.80
C VAL A 207 7.15 11.98 9.61
N ASP A 208 8.23 12.07 10.37
CA ASP A 208 8.66 13.28 11.03
C ASP A 208 9.52 14.18 10.12
N GLU A 209 10.06 15.26 10.70
CA GLU A 209 10.92 16.22 10.01
C GLU A 209 12.22 15.60 9.47
N LEU A 210 12.66 14.47 10.03
CA LEU A 210 13.84 13.71 9.59
C LEU A 210 13.46 12.57 8.64
N CYS A 211 12.22 12.54 8.15
CA CYS A 211 11.68 11.49 7.30
C CYS A 211 11.65 10.10 7.97
N GLN A 212 11.60 10.06 9.31
CA GLN A 212 11.46 8.83 10.07
C GLN A 212 9.98 8.59 10.40
N SER A 213 9.53 7.36 10.28
CA SER A 213 8.16 7.01 10.68
C SER A 213 8.02 7.01 12.20
N PRO A 214 6.78 6.96 12.71
CA PRO A 214 6.53 6.51 14.07
C PRO A 214 7.13 5.12 14.35
N THR A 215 7.54 4.91 15.60
CA THR A 215 7.99 3.61 16.12
C THR A 215 6.81 2.67 16.36
N PRO A 216 7.01 1.34 16.44
CA PRO A 216 5.97 0.39 16.85
C PRO A 216 5.29 0.76 18.17
N ALA A 217 6.06 1.19 19.17
CA ALA A 217 5.51 1.60 20.47
C ALA A 217 4.57 2.81 20.35
N GLU A 218 4.96 3.84 19.60
CA GLU A 218 4.11 5.01 19.35
C GLU A 218 2.86 4.64 18.55
N LEU A 219 2.97 3.75 17.56
CA LEU A 219 1.81 3.30 16.78
C LEU A 219 0.83 2.48 17.61
N PHE A 220 1.31 1.77 18.63
CA PHE A 220 0.44 1.12 19.60
C PHE A 220 -0.40 2.13 20.38
N ASP A 221 0.22 3.22 20.85
CA ASP A 221 -0.50 4.34 21.49
C ASP A 221 -1.51 5.00 20.54
N VAL A 222 -1.15 5.13 19.26
CA VAL A 222 -2.06 5.64 18.22
C VAL A 222 -3.28 4.72 18.07
N ILE A 223 -3.11 3.40 17.98
CA ILE A 223 -4.23 2.45 17.89
C ILE A 223 -5.21 2.63 19.06
N GLU A 224 -4.69 2.70 20.29
CA GLU A 224 -5.52 2.90 21.48
C GLU A 224 -6.21 4.28 21.48
N GLY A 225 -5.50 5.33 21.05
CA GLY A 225 -6.06 6.65 20.85
C GLY A 225 -7.20 6.66 19.82
N LEU A 226 -7.03 5.99 18.69
CA LEU A 226 -8.03 5.86 17.62
C LEU A 226 -9.30 5.14 18.11
N ARG A 227 -9.13 4.02 18.82
CA ARG A 227 -10.25 3.28 19.44
C ARG A 227 -11.00 4.12 20.46
N ARG A 228 -10.29 4.89 21.30
CA ARG A 228 -10.90 5.83 22.25
C ARG A 228 -11.64 6.95 21.54
N TYR A 229 -11.05 7.53 20.49
CA TYR A 229 -11.68 8.56 19.69
C TYR A 229 -13.03 8.11 19.11
N ALA A 230 -13.14 6.85 18.65
CA ALA A 230 -14.39 6.30 18.13
C ALA A 230 -15.49 6.12 19.20
N ARG A 231 -15.16 6.01 20.49
CA ARG A 231 -16.13 5.77 21.56
C ARG A 231 -16.96 7.02 21.89
N THR A 232 -18.21 6.77 22.29
CA THR A 232 -19.04 7.80 22.94
C THR A 232 -18.49 8.11 24.34
N GLY A 233 -18.49 9.39 24.73
CA GLY A 233 -17.98 9.82 26.05
C GLY A 233 -16.54 10.36 26.08
N GLU A 234 -15.68 9.99 25.12
CA GLU A 234 -14.29 10.49 25.00
C GLU A 234 -14.21 11.86 24.30
N TRP A 235 -15.07 12.80 24.73
CA TRP A 235 -15.25 14.08 24.03
C TRP A 235 -14.03 15.00 24.14
N SER A 236 -13.25 14.94 25.22
CA SER A 236 -12.07 15.80 25.41
C SER A 236 -10.95 15.46 24.44
N LEU A 237 -10.74 14.16 24.16
CA LEU A 237 -9.85 13.68 23.11
C LEU A 237 -10.39 14.06 21.74
N ALA A 238 -11.68 13.82 21.49
CA ALA A 238 -12.31 14.14 20.21
C ALA A 238 -12.18 15.61 19.82
N VAL A 239 -12.35 16.55 20.77
CA VAL A 239 -12.15 17.99 20.50
C VAL A 239 -10.74 18.27 20.00
N GLN A 240 -9.72 17.70 20.65
CA GLN A 240 -8.32 17.94 20.29
C GLN A 240 -7.99 17.38 18.89
N VAL A 241 -8.46 16.17 18.61
CA VAL A 241 -8.26 15.50 17.32
C VAL A 241 -8.99 16.24 16.19
N ASP A 242 -10.26 16.57 16.40
CA ASP A 242 -11.12 17.17 15.36
C ASP A 242 -10.78 18.64 15.07
N ALA A 243 -10.27 19.37 16.07
CA ALA A 243 -9.76 20.73 15.90
C ALA A 243 -8.44 20.78 15.08
N HIS A 244 -7.76 19.65 14.88
CA HIS A 244 -6.54 19.61 14.09
C HIS A 244 -6.79 20.08 12.64
N ARG A 245 -5.94 21.02 12.17
CA ARG A 245 -6.02 21.79 10.90
C ARG A 245 -7.25 22.70 10.71
N GLN A 246 -8.33 22.50 11.45
CA GLN A 246 -9.58 23.26 11.30
C GLN A 246 -10.19 23.62 12.67
N PRO A 247 -9.49 24.39 13.52
CA PRO A 247 -9.91 24.65 14.90
C PRO A 247 -11.25 25.38 14.98
N ASP A 248 -11.57 26.23 14.01
CA ASP A 248 -12.80 27.04 14.03
C ASP A 248 -14.05 26.26 13.61
N ARG A 249 -13.90 25.09 12.99
CA ARG A 249 -15.03 24.27 12.51
C ARG A 249 -15.53 23.30 13.56
N TRP A 250 -14.75 23.01 14.59
CA TRP A 250 -15.09 22.01 15.59
C TRP A 250 -15.08 22.56 17.00
N ASN A 251 -16.03 22.13 17.81
CA ASN A 251 -16.18 22.61 19.18
C ASN A 251 -16.58 21.49 20.14
N GLU A 252 -16.52 21.82 21.43
CA GLU A 252 -16.84 20.90 22.53
C GLU A 252 -18.28 20.40 22.48
N SER A 253 -19.23 21.22 22.06
CA SER A 253 -20.64 20.84 21.96
C SER A 253 -20.85 19.70 20.95
N LEU A 254 -20.24 19.81 19.76
CA LEU A 254 -20.28 18.76 18.74
C LEU A 254 -19.66 17.45 19.27
N SER A 255 -18.51 17.53 19.93
CA SER A 255 -17.81 16.36 20.46
C SER A 255 -18.58 15.67 21.59
N LYS A 256 -19.22 16.46 22.49
CA LYS A 256 -20.12 15.97 23.55
C LYS A 256 -21.37 15.31 22.98
N ALA A 257 -21.88 15.81 21.86
CA ALA A 257 -22.99 15.19 21.12
C ALA A 257 -22.57 13.91 20.36
N GLY A 258 -21.32 13.44 20.51
CA GLY A 258 -20.82 12.23 19.86
C GLY A 258 -20.46 12.40 18.39
N ARG A 259 -20.41 13.63 17.87
CA ARG A 259 -19.95 13.90 16.49
C ARG A 259 -18.43 13.69 16.41
N ARG A 260 -17.95 13.23 15.26
CA ARG A 260 -16.52 12.94 15.00
C ARG A 260 -16.17 13.38 13.59
N LYS A 261 -15.34 14.42 13.42
CA LYS A 261 -15.03 15.02 12.10
C LYS A 261 -14.60 13.97 11.08
N TYR A 262 -13.67 13.10 11.47
CA TYR A 262 -13.08 12.13 10.54
C TYR A 262 -13.98 10.92 10.28
N LEU A 263 -14.90 10.61 11.19
CA LEU A 263 -15.78 9.45 11.07
C LEU A 263 -17.16 9.82 10.53
N ALA A 264 -17.51 11.09 10.46
CA ALA A 264 -18.75 11.55 9.83
C ALA A 264 -18.75 11.27 8.31
N ALA A 265 -19.91 11.04 7.72
CA ALA A 265 -20.03 10.87 6.28
C ALA A 265 -19.70 12.19 5.54
N ALA A 266 -19.16 12.11 4.32
CA ALA A 266 -18.80 13.30 3.53
C ALA A 266 -20.01 14.20 3.27
N ALA A 267 -21.17 13.61 2.97
CA ALA A 267 -22.44 14.31 2.78
C ALA A 267 -23.00 14.94 4.07
N SER A 268 -22.50 14.56 5.24
CA SER A 268 -22.95 15.07 6.54
C SER A 268 -21.75 15.28 7.48
N PRO A 269 -20.90 16.29 7.25
CA PRO A 269 -19.64 16.48 7.98
C PRO A 269 -19.83 16.78 9.49
N TYR A 270 -21.03 17.19 9.90
CA TYR A 270 -21.42 17.38 11.31
C TYR A 270 -22.41 16.32 11.80
N GLY A 271 -22.64 15.28 10.99
CA GLY A 271 -23.49 14.14 11.28
C GLY A 271 -22.86 13.15 12.26
N PRO A 272 -23.60 12.10 12.64
CA PRO A 272 -23.05 11.03 13.48
C PRO A 272 -21.92 10.32 12.73
N PRO A 273 -21.03 9.61 13.43
CA PRO A 273 -20.08 8.70 12.80
C PRO A 273 -20.80 7.76 11.81
N SER A 274 -20.28 7.70 10.59
CA SER A 274 -20.65 6.73 9.58
C SER A 274 -20.29 5.32 10.08
N PRO A 275 -21.24 4.37 10.07
CA PRO A 275 -20.95 2.97 10.35
C PRO A 275 -19.82 2.43 9.45
N ALA A 276 -19.74 2.92 8.21
CA ALA A 276 -18.73 2.49 7.27
C ALA A 276 -17.32 2.88 7.74
N ARG A 277 -17.11 4.18 8.02
CA ARG A 277 -15.83 4.69 8.51
C ARG A 277 -15.42 4.09 9.86
N LEU A 278 -16.39 3.76 10.72
CA LEU A 278 -16.11 3.04 11.97
C LEU A 278 -15.58 1.63 11.71
N ALA A 279 -16.16 0.90 10.75
CA ALA A 279 -15.70 -0.42 10.36
C ALA A 279 -14.31 -0.37 9.72
N GLU A 280 -14.05 0.59 8.81
CA GLU A 280 -12.72 0.80 8.22
C GLU A 280 -11.67 1.10 9.31
N LEU A 281 -12.00 1.98 10.26
CA LEU A 281 -11.10 2.32 11.37
C LEU A 281 -10.76 1.09 12.23
N GLU A 282 -11.76 0.29 12.60
CA GLU A 282 -11.53 -0.90 13.43
C GLU A 282 -10.72 -1.96 12.68
N MET A 283 -11.04 -2.21 11.40
CA MET A 283 -10.25 -3.08 10.55
C MET A 283 -8.80 -2.61 10.48
N PHE A 284 -8.56 -1.31 10.23
CA PHE A 284 -7.23 -0.74 10.20
C PHE A 284 -6.48 -0.94 11.52
N CYS A 285 -7.10 -0.62 12.66
CA CYS A 285 -6.52 -0.82 13.99
C CYS A 285 -6.12 -2.29 14.22
N GLN A 286 -6.98 -3.24 13.87
CA GLN A 286 -6.68 -4.68 14.00
C GLN A 286 -5.53 -5.13 13.11
N ARG A 287 -5.51 -4.70 11.84
CA ARG A 287 -4.45 -5.07 10.89
C ARG A 287 -3.11 -4.44 11.24
N LEU A 288 -3.12 -3.18 11.67
CA LEU A 288 -1.92 -2.51 12.14
C LEU A 288 -1.39 -3.19 13.41
N HIS A 289 -2.24 -3.49 14.40
CA HIS A 289 -1.82 -4.23 15.59
C HIS A 289 -1.16 -5.58 15.23
N ALA A 290 -1.82 -6.38 14.38
CA ALA A 290 -1.28 -7.67 13.94
C ALA A 290 0.04 -7.56 13.16
N ARG A 291 0.28 -6.42 12.51
CA ARG A 291 1.57 -6.12 11.87
C ARG A 291 2.63 -5.81 12.91
N LEU A 292 2.32 -4.97 13.91
CA LEU A 292 3.25 -4.59 14.98
C LEU A 292 3.65 -5.80 15.84
N ASP A 293 2.73 -6.74 16.10
CA ASP A 293 3.00 -7.97 16.87
C ASP A 293 4.06 -8.88 16.23
N ARG A 294 4.32 -8.74 14.92
CA ARG A 294 5.32 -9.52 14.19
C ARG A 294 6.73 -8.91 14.26
N ILE A 295 6.86 -7.69 14.76
CA ILE A 295 8.13 -6.99 14.89
C ILE A 295 8.83 -7.48 16.15
N ALA A 296 10.13 -7.79 16.03
CA ALA A 296 10.92 -8.25 17.16
C ALA A 296 10.96 -7.18 18.25
N ALA A 297 10.86 -7.59 19.52
CA ALA A 297 10.82 -6.66 20.67
C ALA A 297 12.02 -5.69 20.73
N ALA A 298 13.18 -6.08 20.19
CA ALA A 298 14.35 -5.22 20.13
C ALA A 298 14.16 -3.99 19.21
N ASP A 299 13.28 -4.09 18.21
CA ASP A 299 13.05 -3.06 17.20
C ASP A 299 11.83 -2.17 17.52
N TRP A 300 11.19 -2.35 18.69
CA TRP A 300 9.95 -1.62 19.05
C TRP A 300 10.13 -0.12 19.25
N HIS A 301 11.37 0.33 19.44
CA HIS A 301 11.73 1.73 19.62
C HIS A 301 12.46 2.32 18.42
N GLU A 302 12.67 1.52 17.37
CA GLU A 302 13.20 1.99 16.11
C GLU A 302 12.04 2.44 15.20
N PRO A 303 12.23 3.48 14.36
CA PRO A 303 11.22 3.84 13.37
C PRO A 303 10.84 2.64 12.50
N LEU A 304 9.55 2.46 12.22
CA LEU A 304 9.13 1.52 11.19
C LEU A 304 9.89 1.76 9.88
N ARG A 305 10.43 0.68 9.37
CA ARG A 305 11.10 0.69 8.09
C ARG A 305 10.18 1.04 6.92
N PHE A 306 8.93 0.57 6.99
CA PHE A 306 7.85 0.94 6.08
C PHE A 306 6.89 1.81 6.88
N PRO A 307 6.93 3.14 6.69
CA PRO A 307 5.98 4.03 7.33
C PRO A 307 4.53 3.65 6.99
N LEU A 308 3.58 4.21 7.72
CA LEU A 308 2.19 4.15 7.28
C LEU A 308 2.02 5.02 6.04
N VAL A 309 1.40 4.45 5.00
CA VAL A 309 1.21 5.14 3.73
C VAL A 309 -0.23 5.11 3.25
N ASP A 310 -0.58 6.09 2.43
CA ASP A 310 -1.84 6.15 1.68
C ASP A 310 -1.47 6.28 0.21
N VAL A 311 -2.08 5.48 -0.65
CA VAL A 311 -1.87 5.54 -2.10
C VAL A 311 -3.22 5.78 -2.74
N ALA A 312 -3.28 6.74 -3.64
CA ALA A 312 -4.50 7.09 -4.33
C ALA A 312 -4.24 7.70 -5.72
N TYR A 313 -5.18 7.48 -6.62
CA TYR A 313 -5.32 8.18 -7.89
C TYR A 313 -5.92 9.59 -7.71
N THR A 314 -5.55 10.51 -8.61
CA THR A 314 -6.11 11.87 -8.72
C THR A 314 -5.97 12.40 -10.15
N VAL A 315 -6.96 13.14 -10.62
CA VAL A 315 -6.90 13.90 -11.89
C VAL A 315 -6.33 15.31 -11.71
N ASN A 316 -6.33 15.81 -10.47
CA ASN A 316 -5.84 17.14 -10.10
C ASN A 316 -4.99 17.06 -8.83
N TYR A 317 -3.69 16.81 -9.02
CA TYR A 317 -2.75 16.61 -7.93
C TYR A 317 -2.68 17.79 -6.94
N GLU A 318 -2.74 19.03 -7.42
CA GLU A 318 -2.63 20.23 -6.56
C GLU A 318 -3.89 20.42 -5.70
N ALA A 319 -5.08 20.24 -6.28
CA ALA A 319 -6.33 20.29 -5.51
C ALA A 319 -6.34 19.19 -4.45
N ARG A 320 -5.89 17.98 -4.81
CA ARG A 320 -5.80 16.86 -3.87
C ARG A 320 -4.77 17.10 -2.77
N LEU A 321 -3.60 17.65 -3.12
CA LEU A 321 -2.55 18.05 -2.16
C LEU A 321 -3.09 19.07 -1.15
N ALA A 322 -3.81 20.09 -1.62
CA ALA A 322 -4.43 21.10 -0.76
C ALA A 322 -5.52 20.49 0.14
N ALA A 323 -6.39 19.63 -0.41
CA ALA A 323 -7.44 18.95 0.34
C ALA A 323 -6.84 18.05 1.45
N ASN A 324 -5.78 17.31 1.14
CA ASN A 324 -5.08 16.48 2.13
C ASN A 324 -4.39 17.33 3.20
N ALA A 325 -3.71 18.41 2.84
CA ALA A 325 -3.07 19.32 3.79
C ALA A 325 -4.07 19.97 4.78
N GLN A 326 -5.32 20.16 4.37
CA GLN A 326 -6.40 20.70 5.19
C GLN A 326 -7.23 19.63 5.91
N HIS A 327 -6.91 18.34 5.73
CA HIS A 327 -7.71 17.22 6.23
C HIS A 327 -9.16 17.28 5.74
N ALA A 328 -9.36 17.72 4.49
CA ALA A 328 -10.67 17.88 3.87
C ALA A 328 -11.05 16.72 2.94
N SER A 329 -10.07 15.92 2.49
CA SER A 329 -10.33 14.79 1.58
C SER A 329 -11.10 13.65 2.25
N PRO A 330 -12.31 13.29 1.78
CA PRO A 330 -13.04 12.10 2.22
C PRO A 330 -12.30 10.79 1.95
N ARG A 331 -11.58 10.65 0.83
CA ARG A 331 -10.83 9.43 0.52
C ARG A 331 -9.67 9.20 1.48
N GLY A 332 -8.92 10.25 1.80
CA GLY A 332 -7.77 10.20 2.71
C GLY A 332 -8.10 10.31 4.21
N PHE A 333 -9.37 10.12 4.63
CA PHE A 333 -9.80 10.44 6.00
C PHE A 333 -9.03 9.67 7.07
N LEU A 334 -8.66 8.42 6.81
CA LEU A 334 -8.03 7.55 7.79
C LEU A 334 -6.59 7.97 8.06
N LEU A 335 -5.78 8.26 7.04
CA LEU A 335 -4.43 8.79 7.25
C LEU A 335 -4.48 10.21 7.86
N ASN A 336 -5.48 11.02 7.50
CA ASN A 336 -5.72 12.33 8.13
C ASN A 336 -6.03 12.18 9.63
N LEU A 337 -6.83 11.17 10.00
CA LEU A 337 -7.14 10.86 11.39
C LEU A 337 -5.91 10.36 12.15
N VAL A 338 -5.09 9.50 11.53
CA VAL A 338 -3.82 9.03 12.11
C VAL A 338 -2.86 10.21 12.33
N GLU A 339 -2.69 11.11 11.36
CA GLU A 339 -1.87 12.32 11.52
C GLU A 339 -2.40 13.20 12.66
N ALA A 340 -3.72 13.44 12.71
CA ALA A 340 -4.33 14.24 13.77
C ALA A 340 -4.16 13.59 15.15
N MET A 341 -4.28 12.27 15.26
CA MET A 341 -4.02 11.53 16.50
C MET A 341 -2.56 11.66 16.93
N CYS A 342 -1.62 11.50 16.00
CA CYS A 342 -0.20 11.71 16.27
C CYS A 342 0.08 13.14 16.79
N ALA A 343 -0.59 14.15 16.24
CA ALA A 343 -0.44 15.53 16.70
C ALA A 343 -0.97 15.79 18.12
N VAL A 344 -1.91 14.96 18.60
CA VAL A 344 -2.43 15.03 19.98
C VAL A 344 -1.55 14.23 20.94
N LEU A 345 -1.10 13.04 20.54
CA LEU A 345 -0.33 12.14 21.41
C LEU A 345 1.13 12.56 21.55
N PHE A 346 1.73 13.09 20.49
CA PHE A 346 3.16 13.37 20.44
C PHE A 346 3.45 14.88 20.40
N PRO A 347 4.47 15.35 21.13
CA PRO A 347 4.82 16.76 21.17
C PRO A 347 5.02 17.37 19.78
N GLN A 348 4.71 18.67 19.66
CA GLN A 348 5.06 19.51 18.52
C GLN A 348 4.48 19.06 17.17
N SER A 349 3.48 18.16 17.16
CA SER A 349 2.97 17.58 15.90
C SER A 349 4.11 16.98 15.06
N ARG A 350 4.98 16.20 15.72
CA ARG A 350 6.20 15.61 15.15
C ARG A 350 5.97 14.93 13.81
N TYR A 351 4.87 14.19 13.67
CA TYR A 351 4.58 13.39 12.46
C TYR A 351 3.59 14.09 11.53
N ARG A 352 3.84 14.03 10.22
CA ARG A 352 3.00 14.57 9.15
C ARG A 352 3.00 13.65 7.93
N ALA A 353 1.89 13.62 7.19
CA ALA A 353 1.83 12.90 5.93
C ALA A 353 2.44 13.74 4.78
N ARG A 354 3.65 13.40 4.33
CA ARG A 354 4.26 14.01 3.13
C ARG A 354 3.71 13.35 1.87
N GLN A 355 3.34 14.13 0.86
CA GLN A 355 2.73 13.64 -0.38
C GLN A 355 3.68 13.75 -1.58
N PHE A 356 3.74 12.69 -2.38
CA PHE A 356 4.60 12.55 -3.54
C PHE A 356 3.82 11.95 -4.72
N PRO A 357 3.84 12.54 -5.92
CA PRO A 357 3.35 11.87 -7.12
C PRO A 357 4.38 10.80 -7.52
N VAL A 358 3.95 9.55 -7.62
CA VAL A 358 4.83 8.39 -7.84
C VAL A 358 4.69 7.80 -9.23
N TYR A 359 3.53 8.01 -9.87
CA TYR A 359 3.27 7.53 -11.22
C TYR A 359 2.34 8.47 -11.98
N LEU A 360 2.66 8.74 -13.24
CA LEU A 360 1.84 9.57 -14.13
C LEU A 360 1.03 8.67 -15.06
N VAL A 361 -0.29 8.77 -14.98
CA VAL A 361 -1.23 7.93 -15.72
C VAL A 361 -1.35 8.46 -17.14
N PHE A 362 -1.16 7.60 -18.14
CA PHE A 362 -1.25 7.98 -19.55
C PHE A 362 -2.26 7.18 -20.38
N GLU A 363 -2.92 6.20 -19.77
CA GLU A 363 -4.12 5.54 -20.31
C GLU A 363 -5.20 5.46 -19.21
N PRO A 364 -6.49 5.59 -19.54
CA PRO A 364 -7.57 5.51 -18.54
C PRO A 364 -7.54 4.23 -17.71
N GLN A 365 -7.25 3.10 -18.35
CA GLN A 365 -7.25 1.78 -17.72
C GLN A 365 -6.11 1.62 -16.70
N GLN A 366 -5.08 2.46 -16.77
CA GLN A 366 -3.99 2.47 -15.80
C GLN A 366 -4.39 3.09 -14.47
N ALA A 367 -5.41 3.95 -14.39
CA ALA A 367 -5.74 4.66 -13.16
C ALA A 367 -5.96 3.69 -11.98
N VAL A 368 -6.90 2.74 -12.15
CA VAL A 368 -7.25 1.75 -11.11
C VAL A 368 -6.08 0.80 -10.87
N MET A 369 -5.47 0.32 -11.96
CA MET A 369 -4.41 -0.68 -11.86
C MET A 369 -3.13 -0.12 -11.24
N ALA A 370 -2.77 1.13 -11.51
CA ALA A 370 -1.60 1.77 -10.96
C ALA A 370 -1.79 2.04 -9.48
N ASP A 371 -2.98 2.51 -9.09
CA ASP A 371 -3.26 2.77 -7.69
C ASP A 371 -3.28 1.45 -6.89
N LEU A 372 -3.83 0.35 -7.42
CA LEU A 372 -3.73 -1.00 -6.82
C LEU A 372 -2.29 -1.52 -6.77
N LEU A 373 -1.57 -1.46 -7.89
CA LEU A 373 -0.23 -2.00 -8.03
C LEU A 373 0.75 -1.27 -7.12
N VAL A 374 0.77 0.06 -7.18
CA VAL A 374 1.59 0.91 -6.33
C VAL A 374 1.17 0.75 -4.87
N GLY A 375 -0.13 0.69 -4.58
CA GLY A 375 -0.66 0.42 -3.25
C GLY A 375 -0.10 -0.88 -2.65
N GLN A 376 -0.07 -1.98 -3.41
CA GLN A 376 0.49 -3.24 -2.94
C GLN A 376 2.02 -3.18 -2.78
N LEU A 377 2.73 -2.58 -3.75
CA LEU A 377 4.18 -2.43 -3.69
C LEU A 377 4.63 -1.58 -2.49
N ALA A 378 3.86 -0.53 -2.17
CA ALA A 378 4.10 0.38 -1.06
C ALA A 378 3.60 -0.12 0.31
N GLN A 379 2.95 -1.29 0.38
CA GLN A 379 2.17 -1.73 1.56
C GLN A 379 1.03 -0.76 1.95
N GLY A 380 0.52 0.04 1.02
CA GLY A 380 -0.55 1.01 1.28
C GLY A 380 -1.91 0.40 1.61
N LEU A 381 -2.15 -0.89 1.31
CA LEU A 381 -3.46 -1.51 1.53
C LEU A 381 -3.79 -1.63 3.02
N ALA A 382 -4.97 -1.15 3.42
CA ALA A 382 -5.48 -1.28 4.79
C ALA A 382 -5.51 -2.75 5.27
N ALA A 383 -5.83 -3.68 4.38
CA ALA A 383 -5.85 -5.12 4.65
C ALA A 383 -4.50 -5.69 5.14
N THR A 384 -3.39 -5.01 4.83
CA THR A 384 -2.04 -5.44 5.23
C THR A 384 -1.57 -4.83 6.54
N GLY A 385 -2.29 -3.82 7.07
CA GLY A 385 -1.83 -2.98 8.20
C GLY A 385 -0.65 -2.07 7.85
N GLY A 386 -0.26 -2.02 6.58
CA GLY A 386 0.83 -1.19 6.08
C GLY A 386 0.42 0.26 5.79
N GLY A 387 -0.87 0.48 5.54
CA GLY A 387 -1.37 1.77 5.11
C GLY A 387 -2.88 1.91 5.26
N THR A 388 -3.45 2.92 4.60
CA THR A 388 -4.86 3.31 4.74
C THR A 388 -5.65 3.23 3.44
N ALA A 389 -5.04 2.79 2.35
CA ALA A 389 -5.71 2.70 1.06
C ALA A 389 -6.84 1.66 1.14
N TYR A 390 -8.07 2.14 0.92
CA TYR A 390 -9.28 1.33 0.85
C TYR A 390 -9.62 1.03 -0.61
N TRP A 391 -9.97 -0.23 -0.87
CA TRP A 391 -10.20 -0.76 -2.21
C TRP A 391 -11.48 -1.58 -2.25
N PRO A 392 -12.64 -0.93 -2.43
CA PRO A 392 -13.84 -1.66 -2.77
C PRO A 392 -13.65 -2.31 -4.14
N THR A 393 -14.30 -3.46 -4.32
CA THR A 393 -14.09 -4.37 -5.45
C THR A 393 -14.61 -3.83 -6.78
N ASP A 394 -15.35 -2.71 -6.74
CA ASP A 394 -16.15 -2.20 -7.86
C ASP A 394 -15.67 -0.83 -8.38
N LEU A 395 -14.55 -0.30 -7.89
CA LEU A 395 -14.07 1.01 -8.34
C LEU A 395 -13.39 0.93 -9.72
N LEU A 396 -14.13 1.41 -10.72
CA LEU A 396 -13.52 2.22 -11.77
C LEU A 396 -13.33 3.64 -11.19
N HIS A 397 -12.15 4.25 -11.37
CA HIS A 397 -12.01 5.69 -11.11
C HIS A 397 -12.84 6.43 -12.17
N GLY A 398 -14.08 6.78 -11.81
CA GLY A 398 -15.01 7.46 -12.71
C GLY A 398 -14.39 8.73 -13.29
N SER A 399 -13.63 9.46 -12.46
CA SER A 399 -12.83 10.62 -12.84
C SER A 399 -11.82 10.37 -13.96
N ALA A 400 -11.23 9.18 -14.08
CA ALA A 400 -10.35 8.84 -15.19
C ALA A 400 -11.11 8.85 -16.53
N MET A 401 -12.38 8.45 -16.54
CA MET A 401 -13.22 8.49 -17.73
C MET A 401 -13.69 9.91 -18.10
N GLN A 402 -13.53 10.87 -17.19
CA GLN A 402 -13.91 12.27 -17.42
C GLN A 402 -12.76 13.12 -18.00
N VAL A 403 -11.55 12.57 -18.10
CA VAL A 403 -10.42 13.21 -18.78
C VAL A 403 -10.69 13.26 -20.28
N ASP A 404 -10.54 14.44 -20.91
CA ASP A 404 -10.75 14.62 -22.36
C ASP A 404 -9.88 13.63 -23.16
N ASP A 405 -10.52 12.86 -24.06
CA ASP A 405 -9.87 11.89 -24.95
C ASP A 405 -8.69 12.47 -25.74
N LYS A 406 -8.68 13.79 -25.99
CA LYS A 406 -7.59 14.48 -26.69
C LYS A 406 -6.31 14.59 -25.87
N ASN A 407 -6.39 14.45 -24.55
CA ASN A 407 -5.24 14.54 -23.66
C ASN A 407 -4.48 13.22 -23.55
N TRP A 408 -5.15 12.06 -23.64
CA TRP A 408 -4.50 10.75 -23.54
C TRP A 408 -3.33 10.54 -24.52
N PRO A 409 -3.46 10.87 -25.84
CA PRO A 409 -2.33 10.77 -26.76
C PRO A 409 -1.14 11.67 -26.38
N ARG A 410 -1.39 12.78 -25.68
CA ARG A 410 -0.33 13.70 -25.21
C ARG A 410 0.40 13.10 -24.01
N TYR A 411 -0.34 12.51 -23.07
CA TYR A 411 0.21 11.82 -21.92
C TYR A 411 1.02 10.59 -22.33
N GLU A 412 0.52 9.82 -23.29
CA GLU A 412 1.24 8.67 -23.86
C GLU A 412 2.55 9.13 -24.51
N LYS A 413 2.49 10.19 -25.33
CA LYS A 413 3.70 10.79 -25.93
C LYS A 413 4.68 11.26 -24.86
N TRP A 414 4.20 11.90 -23.79
CA TRP A 414 5.06 12.33 -22.69
C TRP A 414 5.75 11.14 -22.03
N ALA A 415 5.01 10.07 -21.74
CA ALA A 415 5.57 8.86 -21.14
C ALA A 415 6.64 8.23 -22.05
N VAL A 416 6.43 8.18 -23.36
CA VAL A 416 7.41 7.66 -24.32
C VAL A 416 8.68 8.54 -24.37
N ASP A 417 8.51 9.86 -24.36
CA ASP A 417 9.60 10.80 -24.60
C ASP A 417 10.42 11.15 -23.33
N HIS A 418 9.81 11.11 -22.14
CA HIS A 418 10.39 11.66 -20.90
C HIS A 418 10.51 10.67 -19.74
N SER A 419 9.82 9.53 -19.80
CA SER A 419 9.92 8.47 -18.77
C SER A 419 10.93 7.39 -19.18
N PRO A 420 11.28 6.44 -18.30
CA PRO A 420 12.17 5.34 -18.66
C PRO A 420 11.50 4.26 -19.52
N TYR A 421 10.22 4.44 -19.91
CA TYR A 421 9.40 3.44 -20.58
C TYR A 421 10.10 2.72 -21.75
N VAL A 422 10.62 3.46 -22.72
CA VAL A 422 11.26 2.87 -23.91
C VAL A 422 12.54 2.11 -23.55
N ALA A 423 13.34 2.65 -22.64
CA ALA A 423 14.59 2.03 -22.19
C ALA A 423 14.31 0.74 -21.41
N ASN A 424 13.37 0.78 -20.48
CA ASN A 424 12.93 -0.36 -19.68
C ASN A 424 12.31 -1.46 -20.56
N CYS A 425 11.44 -1.11 -21.50
CA CYS A 425 10.88 -2.08 -22.45
C CYS A 425 11.94 -2.76 -23.29
N ARG A 426 12.95 -2.01 -23.77
CA ARG A 426 14.06 -2.57 -24.53
C ARG A 426 14.92 -3.50 -23.68
N ALA A 427 15.19 -3.13 -22.43
CA ALA A 427 16.01 -3.92 -21.52
C ALA A 427 15.31 -5.21 -21.04
N ASP A 428 13.97 -5.19 -20.87
CA ASP A 428 13.20 -6.36 -20.45
C ASP A 428 12.86 -7.31 -21.61
N SER A 429 12.88 -6.82 -22.86
CA SER A 429 12.53 -7.62 -24.06
C SER A 429 13.26 -8.96 -24.19
N PRO A 430 14.59 -9.07 -23.95
CA PRO A 430 15.28 -10.36 -23.94
C PRO A 430 14.73 -11.32 -22.88
N ARG A 431 14.44 -10.83 -21.66
CA ARG A 431 13.88 -11.64 -20.55
C ARG A 431 12.50 -12.19 -20.93
N GLN A 432 11.68 -11.38 -21.59
CA GLN A 432 10.38 -11.83 -22.10
C GLN A 432 10.52 -12.91 -23.17
N SER A 433 11.46 -12.74 -24.10
CA SER A 433 11.72 -13.74 -25.14
C SER A 433 12.18 -15.07 -24.53
N GLU A 434 13.08 -15.03 -23.55
CA GLU A 434 13.56 -16.21 -22.84
C GLU A 434 12.44 -16.95 -22.09
N GLU A 435 11.55 -16.22 -21.41
CA GLU A 435 10.41 -16.81 -20.71
C GLU A 435 9.39 -17.39 -21.69
N LEU A 436 9.10 -16.72 -22.80
CA LEU A 436 8.24 -17.27 -23.85
C LEU A 436 8.80 -18.57 -24.42
N ASP A 437 10.11 -18.65 -24.62
CA ASP A 437 10.76 -19.87 -25.10
C ASP A 437 10.75 -20.99 -24.05
N ARG A 438 10.88 -20.65 -22.76
CA ARG A 438 10.69 -21.59 -21.66
C ARG A 438 9.27 -22.15 -21.65
N ILE A 439 8.26 -21.30 -21.76
CA ILE A 439 6.84 -21.71 -21.81
C ILE A 439 6.58 -22.62 -23.02
N LYS A 440 7.11 -22.27 -24.21
CA LYS A 440 7.00 -23.12 -25.41
C LYS A 440 7.57 -24.52 -25.16
N ARG A 441 8.75 -24.64 -24.54
CA ARG A 441 9.37 -25.94 -24.21
C ARG A 441 8.50 -26.74 -23.24
N VAL A 442 7.91 -26.11 -22.23
CA VAL A 442 6.99 -26.77 -21.28
C VAL A 442 5.73 -27.27 -22.01
N ILE A 443 5.14 -26.44 -22.87
CA ILE A 443 3.97 -26.82 -23.68
C ILE A 443 4.30 -28.00 -24.59
N GLU A 444 5.45 -27.99 -25.26
CA GLU A 444 5.89 -29.11 -26.09
C GLU A 444 6.11 -30.39 -25.28
N ALA A 445 6.74 -30.31 -24.12
CA ALA A 445 6.92 -31.44 -23.22
C ALA A 445 5.55 -32.01 -22.77
N LYS A 446 4.61 -31.16 -22.37
CA LYS A 446 3.25 -31.56 -21.98
C LYS A 446 2.45 -32.15 -23.14
N LYS A 447 2.62 -31.64 -24.36
CA LYS A 447 2.02 -32.22 -25.58
C LYS A 447 2.55 -33.63 -25.85
N ARG A 448 3.86 -33.87 -25.67
CA ARG A 448 4.45 -35.22 -25.80
C ARG A 448 3.91 -36.17 -24.73
N GLU A 449 3.87 -35.74 -23.48
CA GLU A 449 3.30 -36.51 -22.37
C GLU A 449 1.83 -36.89 -22.64
N MET A 450 1.02 -35.92 -23.08
CA MET A 450 -0.38 -36.15 -23.45
C MET A 450 -0.53 -37.13 -24.63
N PHE A 451 0.40 -37.09 -25.59
CA PHE A 451 0.40 -38.01 -26.73
C PHE A 451 0.70 -39.45 -26.30
N GLU A 452 1.68 -39.67 -25.43
CA GLU A 452 1.99 -41.00 -24.88
C GLU A 452 0.84 -41.54 -24.02
N LEU A 453 0.26 -40.71 -23.13
CA LEU A 453 -0.92 -41.10 -22.36
C LEU A 453 -2.11 -41.49 -23.26
N LYS A 454 -2.32 -40.75 -24.36
CA LYS A 454 -3.38 -41.08 -25.32
C LYS A 454 -3.09 -42.39 -26.05
N LYS A 455 -1.82 -42.68 -26.35
CA LYS A 455 -1.40 -43.95 -26.94
C LYS A 455 -1.64 -45.11 -25.97
N GLU A 456 -1.18 -45.01 -24.74
CA GLU A 456 -1.42 -46.02 -23.68
C GLU A 456 -2.92 -46.25 -23.44
N TYR A 457 -3.72 -45.18 -23.40
CA TYR A 457 -5.17 -45.27 -23.27
C TYR A 457 -5.80 -46.05 -24.44
N ASN A 458 -5.38 -45.77 -25.67
CA ASN A 458 -5.88 -46.48 -26.85
C ASN A 458 -5.48 -47.95 -26.86
N GLU A 459 -4.25 -48.27 -26.43
CA GLU A 459 -3.78 -49.64 -26.27
C GLU A 459 -4.57 -50.39 -25.19
N GLY A 460 -4.83 -49.75 -24.05
CA GLY A 460 -5.68 -50.29 -22.98
C GLY A 460 -7.12 -50.54 -23.44
N GLN A 461 -7.71 -49.60 -24.18
CA GLN A 461 -9.04 -49.76 -24.79
C GLN A 461 -9.08 -50.93 -25.78
N LEU A 462 -8.04 -51.09 -26.59
CA LEU A 462 -7.92 -52.22 -27.52
C LEU A 462 -7.83 -53.55 -26.75
N GLN A 463 -6.97 -53.64 -25.73
CA GLN A 463 -6.84 -54.83 -24.89
C GLN A 463 -8.17 -55.19 -24.20
N MET A 464 -8.89 -54.21 -23.67
CA MET A 464 -10.20 -54.43 -23.05
C MET A 464 -11.23 -54.96 -24.05
N ARG A 465 -11.27 -54.43 -25.28
CA ARG A 465 -12.14 -54.95 -26.36
C ARG A 465 -11.78 -56.38 -26.74
N LEU A 466 -10.48 -56.71 -26.81
CA LEU A 466 -10.01 -58.06 -27.10
C LEU A 466 -10.39 -59.04 -25.99
N ALA A 467 -10.22 -58.64 -24.72
CA ALA A 467 -10.63 -59.44 -23.56
C ALA A 467 -12.14 -59.67 -23.53
N ALA A 468 -12.95 -58.62 -23.75
CA ALA A 468 -14.40 -58.74 -23.84
C ALA A 468 -14.82 -59.72 -24.95
N ARG A 469 -14.17 -59.65 -26.12
CA ARG A 469 -14.41 -60.59 -27.22
C ARG A 469 -14.07 -62.03 -26.84
N ASP A 470 -12.97 -62.26 -26.11
CA ASP A 470 -12.60 -63.61 -25.65
C ASP A 470 -13.60 -64.15 -24.62
N ILE A 471 -14.05 -63.32 -23.67
CA ILE A 471 -15.10 -63.67 -22.71
C ILE A 471 -16.38 -64.08 -23.44
N THR A 472 -16.85 -63.27 -24.40
CA THR A 472 -18.04 -63.60 -25.21
C THR A 472 -17.89 -64.94 -25.94
N ARG A 473 -16.70 -65.24 -26.48
CA ARG A 473 -16.42 -66.53 -27.12
C ARG A 473 -16.43 -67.69 -26.14
N ARG A 474 -15.96 -67.50 -24.91
CA ARG A 474 -15.99 -68.53 -23.85
C ARG A 474 -17.42 -68.80 -23.41
N VAL A 475 -18.21 -67.75 -23.16
CA VAL A 475 -19.65 -67.88 -22.82
C VAL A 475 -20.40 -68.61 -23.93
N ALA A 476 -20.19 -68.24 -25.20
CA ALA A 476 -20.81 -68.91 -26.33
C ALA A 476 -20.42 -70.40 -26.45
N ARG A 477 -19.18 -70.76 -26.09
CA ARG A 477 -18.73 -72.16 -26.01
C ARG A 477 -19.42 -72.90 -24.88
N CYS A 478 -19.47 -72.34 -23.67
CA CYS A 478 -20.16 -72.94 -22.53
C CYS A 478 -21.64 -73.21 -22.83
N ASN A 479 -22.33 -72.26 -23.48
CA ASN A 479 -23.75 -72.41 -23.84
C ASN A 479 -24.00 -73.53 -24.86
N ARG A 480 -23.01 -73.94 -25.68
CA ARG A 480 -23.18 -75.06 -26.62
C ARG A 480 -23.18 -76.43 -25.94
N TYR A 481 -22.67 -76.55 -24.71
CA TYR A 481 -22.55 -77.80 -23.98
C TYR A 481 -23.62 -77.98 -22.89
N GLN A 482 -24.65 -77.12 -22.86
CA GLN A 482 -25.79 -77.19 -21.94
C GLN A 482 -27.06 -77.84 -22.54
N PHE A 483 -26.91 -78.62 -23.62
CA PHE A 483 -28.00 -79.43 -24.19
C PHE A 483 -27.88 -80.90 -23.83
#